data_AF-A0A2N7B3M9-F1
#
_entry.id   AF-A0A2N7B3M9-F1
#
_cell.length_a   1.000
_cell.length_b   1.000
_cell.length_c   1.000
_cell.angle_alpha   90.00
_cell.angle_beta   90.00
_cell.angle_gamma   90.00
#
_symmetry.space_group_name_H-M   'P 1'
#
loop_
_entity.id
_entity.type
_entity.pdbx_description
1 polymer ?
#
loop_
_entity_poly.entity_id
_entity_poly.type
_entity_poly.pdbx_seq_one_letter_code
_entity_poly.pdbx_strand_id
1 'polypeptide(L)'
;MEQFINLDRLFSLLPNQYTYNSKEDSINLEGFSRFQEDGSLGWNELLQAYRIVILAEAGAGKTQEIRHATQNLQSEGKYAFFLRLEHIVDDLESAFEIGTSQEFQNWIDSNDEGWILLDSVDEARLKDPKDFERALRKLSVQIAIAKPRTHLIITSRITAWRPKSDLKLCNSLFPDVLLTLGIARVIFMKTRFRRKLVLRQHKANLNSRRLALRSTPWLI
;
A
#
# COMPACT_ATOMS: atom_id res chain seq x y z
N MET A 1 7.60 0.88 -20.93
CA MET A 1 7.12 0.28 -19.68
C MET A 1 8.22 0.47 -18.64
N GLU A 2 7.93 1.18 -17.56
CA GLU A 2 8.88 1.27 -16.44
C GLU A 2 9.02 -0.11 -15.80
N GLN A 3 10.26 -0.57 -15.66
CA GLN A 3 10.55 -1.85 -15.03
C GLN A 3 10.34 -1.71 -13.52
N PHE A 4 9.43 -2.51 -12.94
CA PHE A 4 9.29 -2.56 -11.49
C PHE A 4 10.60 -3.09 -10.87
N ILE A 5 11.10 -2.36 -9.88
CA ILE A 5 12.28 -2.76 -9.11
C ILE A 5 11.79 -3.33 -7.80
N ASN A 6 11.92 -4.65 -7.60
CA ASN A 6 11.62 -5.26 -6.31
C ASN A 6 12.67 -4.84 -5.29
N LEU A 7 12.21 -4.19 -4.22
CA LEU A 7 13.06 -3.64 -3.16
C LEU A 7 13.10 -4.50 -1.90
N ASP A 8 12.43 -5.67 -1.92
CA ASP A 8 12.16 -6.53 -0.78
C ASP A 8 11.64 -5.69 0.40
N ARG A 9 10.53 -4.99 0.15
CA ARG A 9 9.94 -4.09 1.13
C ARG A 9 9.53 -4.87 2.37
N LEU A 10 9.84 -4.26 3.51
CA LEU A 10 9.39 -4.73 4.81
C LEU A 10 8.46 -3.70 5.42
N PHE A 11 7.45 -4.22 6.10
CA PHE A 11 6.37 -3.48 6.71
C PHE A 11 6.39 -3.69 8.23
N SER A 12 5.90 -2.69 8.97
CA SER A 12 5.87 -2.70 10.43
C SER A 12 4.47 -2.38 10.92
N LEU A 13 3.96 -3.14 11.89
CA LEU A 13 2.68 -2.82 12.52
C LEU A 13 2.78 -1.47 13.24
N LEU A 14 1.73 -0.66 13.15
CA LEU A 14 1.66 0.54 13.97
C LEU A 14 1.30 0.19 15.42
N PRO A 15 1.94 0.85 16.42
CA PRO A 15 1.53 0.74 17.81
C PRO A 15 0.05 1.10 18.01
N ASN A 16 -0.61 0.44 18.97
CA ASN A 16 -2.05 0.63 19.23
C ASN A 16 -2.45 2.09 19.49
N GLN A 17 -1.55 2.92 20.01
CA GLN A 17 -1.79 4.35 20.25
C GLN A 17 -2.02 5.17 18.96
N TYR A 18 -1.58 4.66 17.81
CA TYR A 18 -1.82 5.23 16.48
C TYR A 18 -2.86 4.45 15.67
N THR A 19 -3.58 3.54 16.33
CA THR A 19 -4.68 2.75 15.74
C THR A 19 -5.87 2.74 16.70
N TYR A 20 -6.21 1.61 17.33
CA TYR A 20 -7.41 1.40 18.13
C TYR A 20 -7.51 2.28 19.38
N ASN A 21 -6.36 2.62 19.96
CA ASN A 21 -6.30 3.46 21.16
C ASN A 21 -6.02 4.93 20.81
N SER A 22 -6.04 5.31 19.53
CA SER A 22 -5.87 6.71 19.16
C SER A 22 -7.04 7.54 19.67
N LYS A 23 -6.73 8.62 20.38
CA LYS A 23 -7.73 9.60 20.84
C LYS A 23 -7.94 10.73 19.83
N GLU A 24 -6.99 10.87 18.90
CA GLU A 24 -6.86 11.98 17.96
C GLU A 24 -6.81 11.49 16.50
N ASP A 25 -7.06 12.41 15.57
CA ASP A 25 -7.01 12.17 14.13
C ASP A 25 -5.67 12.58 13.50
N SER A 26 -4.68 12.94 14.31
CA SER A 26 -3.33 13.30 13.88
C SER A 26 -2.29 12.31 14.41
N ILE A 27 -1.32 11.96 13.57
CA ILE A 27 -0.16 11.18 13.97
C ILE A 27 1.01 12.13 14.25
N ASN A 28 1.55 12.09 15.47
CA ASN A 28 2.80 12.80 15.79
C ASN A 28 3.98 12.12 15.09
N LEU A 29 4.53 12.78 14.07
CA LEU A 29 5.61 12.29 13.21
C LEU A 29 6.96 12.09 13.92
N GLU A 30 7.24 12.88 14.98
CA GLU A 30 8.48 12.74 15.76
C GLU A 30 8.51 11.42 16.53
N GLY A 31 7.37 11.08 17.15
CA GLY A 31 7.17 9.77 17.78
C GLY A 31 7.15 8.65 16.75
N PHE A 32 6.50 8.88 15.61
CA PHE A 32 6.33 7.92 14.53
C PHE A 32 7.67 7.43 13.93
N SER A 33 8.64 8.35 13.78
CA SER A 33 9.95 8.04 13.18
C SER A 33 10.76 7.02 13.98
N ARG A 34 10.53 6.92 15.30
CA ARG A 34 11.20 5.96 16.19
C ARG A 34 10.75 4.50 15.97
N PHE A 35 9.60 4.30 15.33
CA PHE A 35 9.07 2.96 15.04
C PHE A 35 9.51 2.43 13.67
N GLN A 36 10.32 3.19 12.94
CA GLN A 36 10.83 2.77 11.63
C GLN A 36 11.93 1.71 11.69
N GLU A 37 12.32 1.19 12.86
CA GLU A 37 13.55 0.40 13.00
C GLU A 37 13.36 -1.12 12.77
N ASP A 38 12.24 -1.75 13.15
CA ASP A 38 12.04 -3.20 12.98
C ASP A 38 10.84 -3.57 12.09
N GLY A 39 11.10 -3.92 10.84
CA GLY A 39 10.07 -4.36 9.89
C GLY A 39 10.17 -5.86 9.74
N SER A 40 9.09 -6.59 10.00
CA SER A 40 9.08 -8.05 10.03
C SER A 40 8.09 -8.68 9.05
N LEU A 41 7.24 -7.87 8.40
CA LEU A 41 6.21 -8.36 7.48
C LEU A 41 6.60 -8.07 6.03
N GLY A 42 6.38 -9.03 5.14
CA GLY A 42 6.48 -8.87 3.69
C GLY A 42 5.09 -8.81 3.05
N TRP A 43 5.07 -8.78 1.71
CA TRP A 43 3.83 -8.76 0.93
C TRP A 43 2.97 -10.01 1.16
N ASN A 44 3.58 -11.19 1.31
CA ASN A 44 2.85 -12.43 1.53
C ASN A 44 1.99 -12.36 2.81
N GLU A 45 2.54 -11.83 3.91
CA GLU A 45 1.81 -11.66 5.16
C GLU A 45 0.72 -10.58 5.03
N LEU A 46 0.98 -9.49 4.30
CA LEU A 46 -0.01 -8.43 4.07
C LEU A 46 -1.20 -8.94 3.25
N LEU A 47 -0.96 -9.73 2.22
CA LEU A 47 -1.99 -10.24 1.32
C LEU A 47 -2.89 -11.31 1.96
N GLN A 48 -2.44 -11.96 3.04
CA GLN A 48 -3.27 -12.87 3.84
C GLN A 48 -4.22 -12.13 4.79
N ALA A 49 -3.96 -10.86 5.09
CA ALA A 49 -4.83 -10.07 5.94
C ALA A 49 -6.01 -9.50 5.14
N TYR A 50 -7.21 -9.49 5.72
CA TYR A 50 -8.40 -8.96 5.05
C TYR A 50 -8.42 -7.43 4.99
N ARG A 51 -7.73 -6.74 5.90
CA ARG A 51 -7.82 -5.27 6.03
C ARG A 51 -6.47 -4.69 6.42
N ILE A 52 -5.84 -4.01 5.47
CA ILE A 52 -4.55 -3.34 5.66
C ILE A 52 -4.65 -1.88 5.24
N VAL A 53 -4.08 -1.00 6.05
CA VAL A 53 -3.79 0.38 5.64
C VAL A 53 -2.28 0.56 5.62
N ILE A 54 -1.70 0.92 4.47
CA ILE A 54 -0.27 1.14 4.27
C ILE A 54 0.02 2.64 4.34
N LEU A 55 0.70 3.06 5.40
CA LEU A 55 1.19 4.44 5.55
C LEU A 55 2.63 4.56 5.08
N ALA A 56 2.93 5.58 4.28
CA ALA A 56 4.31 5.94 3.95
C ALA A 56 4.39 7.40 3.49
N GLU A 57 5.60 7.96 3.52
CA GLU A 57 5.86 9.29 2.98
C GLU A 57 5.54 9.40 1.47
N ALA A 58 5.41 10.65 1.00
CA ALA A 58 5.34 10.94 -0.42
C ALA A 58 6.60 10.42 -1.15
N GLY A 59 6.44 9.91 -2.37
CA GLY A 59 7.57 9.35 -3.13
C GLY A 59 8.12 8.02 -2.60
N ALA A 60 7.50 7.40 -1.58
CA ALA A 60 7.96 6.12 -1.03
C ALA A 60 7.79 4.93 -2.00
N GLY A 61 6.99 5.09 -3.06
CA GLY A 61 6.70 4.06 -4.07
C GLY A 61 5.41 3.27 -3.83
N LYS A 62 4.51 3.71 -2.93
CA LYS A 62 3.28 2.96 -2.56
C LYS A 62 2.49 2.50 -3.78
N THR A 63 2.18 3.41 -4.70
CA THR A 63 1.48 3.15 -5.96
C THR A 63 2.11 2.04 -6.78
N GLN A 64 3.44 2.07 -6.95
CA GLN A 64 4.15 1.05 -7.73
C GLN A 64 4.14 -0.31 -7.03
N GLU A 65 4.26 -0.32 -5.70
CA GLU A 65 4.25 -1.55 -4.92
C GLU A 65 2.88 -2.24 -4.95
N ILE A 66 1.77 -1.50 -4.76
CA ILE A 66 0.43 -2.11 -4.86
C ILE A 66 0.06 -2.46 -6.30
N ARG A 67 0.53 -1.69 -7.30
CA ARG A 67 0.37 -2.05 -8.71
C ARG A 67 1.02 -3.40 -8.99
N HIS A 68 2.26 -3.58 -8.56
CA HIS A 68 2.98 -4.84 -8.74
C HIS A 68 2.35 -5.99 -7.94
N ALA A 69 1.92 -5.75 -6.70
CA ALA A 69 1.22 -6.76 -5.90
C ALA A 69 -0.08 -7.23 -6.59
N THR A 70 -0.84 -6.31 -7.18
CA THR A 70 -2.05 -6.62 -7.95
C THR A 70 -1.74 -7.48 -9.17
N GLN A 71 -0.70 -7.14 -9.93
CA GLN A 71 -0.26 -7.92 -11.11
C GLN A 71 0.17 -9.33 -10.71
N ASN A 72 0.90 -9.48 -9.61
CA ASN A 72 1.33 -10.78 -9.12
C ASN A 72 0.12 -11.65 -8.74
N LEU A 73 -0.85 -11.10 -8.02
CA LEU A 73 -2.09 -11.80 -7.68
C LEU A 73 -2.87 -12.25 -8.94
N GLN A 74 -3.01 -11.38 -9.94
CA GLN A 74 -3.66 -11.76 -11.20
C GLN A 74 -2.88 -12.86 -11.95
N SER A 75 -1.55 -12.82 -11.92
CA SER A 75 -0.71 -13.87 -12.51
C SER A 75 -0.85 -15.23 -11.80
N GLU A 76 -1.25 -15.23 -10.53
CA GLU A 76 -1.60 -16.41 -9.75
C GLU A 76 -3.05 -16.86 -9.97
N GLY A 77 -3.80 -16.20 -10.87
CA GLY A 77 -5.20 -16.51 -11.17
C GLY A 77 -6.20 -15.99 -10.13
N LYS A 78 -5.80 -15.08 -9.25
CA LYS A 78 -6.68 -14.48 -8.24
C LYS A 78 -7.37 -13.23 -8.78
N TYR A 79 -8.59 -12.98 -8.32
CA TYR A 79 -9.27 -11.72 -8.59
C TYR A 79 -8.62 -10.58 -7.81
N ALA A 80 -7.87 -9.73 -8.49
CA ALA A 80 -7.22 -8.58 -7.88
C ALA A 80 -7.40 -7.33 -8.73
N PHE A 81 -7.68 -6.22 -8.06
CA PHE A 81 -8.02 -4.95 -8.68
C PHE A 81 -7.24 -3.82 -8.02
N PHE A 82 -6.68 -2.94 -8.85
CA PHE A 82 -6.03 -1.71 -8.38
C PHE A 82 -6.89 -0.53 -8.81
N LEU A 83 -7.39 0.25 -7.83
CA LEU A 83 -8.25 1.41 -8.06
C LEU A 83 -7.66 2.71 -7.49
N ARG A 84 -7.90 3.81 -8.20
CA ARG A 84 -7.64 5.19 -7.77
C ARG A 84 -8.80 5.72 -6.93
N LEU A 85 -8.56 6.02 -5.66
CA LEU A 85 -9.61 6.45 -4.71
C LEU A 85 -10.31 7.74 -5.16
N GLU A 86 -9.56 8.69 -5.73
CA GLU A 86 -10.07 9.98 -6.20
C GLU A 86 -11.09 9.87 -7.32
N HIS A 87 -11.09 8.78 -8.08
CA HIS A 87 -12.00 8.58 -9.21
C HIS A 87 -13.28 7.83 -8.79
N ILE A 88 -13.23 7.04 -7.71
CA ILE A 88 -14.39 6.24 -7.25
C ILE A 88 -15.62 7.10 -7.03
N VAL A 89 -15.48 8.30 -6.45
CA VAL A 89 -16.62 9.19 -6.15
C VAL A 89 -17.40 9.50 -7.41
N ASP A 90 -16.71 9.90 -8.47
CA ASP A 90 -17.31 10.26 -9.74
C ASP A 90 -17.84 8.99 -10.43
N ASP A 91 -16.97 8.02 -10.71
CA ASP A 91 -17.33 6.78 -11.39
C ASP A 91 -16.37 5.62 -11.04
N LEU A 92 -16.92 4.45 -10.73
CA LEU A 92 -16.12 3.28 -10.34
C LEU A 92 -15.31 2.74 -11.52
N GLU A 93 -15.87 2.76 -12.73
CA GLU A 93 -15.19 2.21 -13.91
C GLU A 93 -13.93 3.02 -14.25
N SER A 94 -14.02 4.35 -14.17
CA SER A 94 -12.87 5.24 -14.32
C SER A 94 -11.78 5.07 -13.26
N ALA A 95 -12.08 4.41 -12.14
CA ALA A 95 -11.12 4.22 -11.06
C ALA A 95 -10.15 3.06 -11.29
N PHE A 96 -10.45 2.13 -12.19
CA PHE A 96 -9.59 0.96 -12.41
C PHE A 96 -8.28 1.32 -13.13
N GLU A 97 -7.17 1.02 -12.47
CA GLU A 97 -5.82 1.02 -13.04
C GLU A 97 -5.38 -0.38 -13.49
N ILE A 98 -5.88 -1.40 -12.78
CA ILE A 98 -5.74 -2.81 -13.13
C ILE A 98 -7.06 -3.52 -12.84
N GLY A 99 -7.47 -4.34 -13.80
CA GLY A 99 -8.78 -4.99 -13.83
C GLY A 99 -9.82 -4.13 -14.54
N THR A 100 -10.99 -4.70 -14.74
CA THR A 100 -12.11 -4.07 -15.44
C THR A 100 -13.40 -4.20 -14.64
N SER A 101 -14.38 -3.34 -14.93
CA SER A 101 -15.72 -3.44 -14.34
C SER A 101 -16.35 -4.83 -14.57
N GLN A 102 -16.13 -5.44 -15.74
CA GLN A 102 -16.64 -6.78 -16.03
C GLN A 102 -15.97 -7.87 -15.18
N GLU A 103 -14.64 -7.86 -15.05
CA GLU A 103 -13.92 -8.81 -14.19
C GLU A 103 -14.30 -8.62 -12.71
N PHE A 104 -14.52 -7.37 -12.30
CA PHE A 104 -14.98 -7.03 -10.96
C PHE A 104 -16.37 -7.58 -10.68
N GLN A 105 -17.30 -7.45 -11.63
CA GLN A 105 -18.63 -8.02 -11.51
C GLN A 105 -18.60 -9.54 -11.49
N ASN A 106 -17.80 -10.16 -12.37
CA ASN A 106 -17.62 -11.62 -12.38
C ASN A 106 -17.11 -12.14 -11.02
N TRP A 107 -16.19 -11.42 -10.39
CA TRP A 107 -15.73 -11.73 -9.03
C TRP A 107 -16.82 -11.55 -7.97
N ILE A 108 -17.60 -10.47 -8.03
CA ILE A 108 -18.72 -10.25 -7.12
C ILE A 108 -19.74 -11.40 -7.21
N ASP A 109 -19.96 -11.94 -8.41
CA ASP A 109 -20.90 -13.04 -8.65
C ASP A 109 -20.31 -14.44 -8.38
N SER A 110 -18.98 -14.54 -8.14
CA SER A 110 -18.32 -15.80 -7.77
C SER A 110 -18.33 -16.04 -6.24
N ASN A 111 -17.74 -17.15 -5.80
CA ASN A 111 -17.51 -17.44 -4.38
C ASN A 111 -16.04 -17.26 -3.96
N ASP A 112 -15.19 -16.77 -4.85
CA ASP A 112 -13.74 -16.70 -4.64
C ASP A 112 -13.34 -15.48 -3.82
N GLU A 113 -12.20 -15.55 -3.13
CA GLU A 113 -11.62 -14.35 -2.53
C GLU A 113 -11.21 -13.33 -3.60
N GLY A 114 -11.23 -12.05 -3.23
CA GLY A 114 -10.69 -11.00 -4.09
C GLY A 114 -9.99 -9.89 -3.34
N TRP A 115 -9.02 -9.28 -4.02
CA TRP A 115 -8.16 -8.25 -3.48
C TRP A 115 -8.49 -6.91 -4.13
N ILE A 116 -8.80 -5.91 -3.31
CA ILE A 116 -9.00 -4.54 -3.76
C ILE A 116 -7.91 -3.68 -3.13
N LEU A 117 -7.04 -3.14 -3.99
CA LEU A 117 -5.95 -2.26 -3.61
C LEU A 117 -6.30 -0.82 -4.01
N LEU A 118 -6.35 0.08 -3.02
CA LEU A 118 -6.86 1.45 -3.15
C LEU A 118 -5.74 2.47 -2.95
N ASP A 119 -5.57 3.39 -3.90
CA ASP A 119 -4.55 4.46 -3.89
C ASP A 119 -5.15 5.81 -4.27
N SER A 120 -4.97 6.91 -3.55
CA SER A 120 -4.49 7.04 -2.18
C SER A 120 -5.44 7.96 -1.39
N VAL A 121 -5.45 7.85 -0.06
CA VAL A 121 -6.34 8.68 0.78
C VAL A 121 -6.04 10.18 0.64
N ASP A 122 -4.77 10.57 0.51
CA ASP A 122 -4.40 11.98 0.35
C ASP A 122 -4.92 12.56 -0.96
N GLU A 123 -4.80 11.81 -2.06
CA GLU A 123 -5.29 12.25 -3.37
C GLU A 123 -6.81 12.31 -3.43
N ALA A 124 -7.49 11.33 -2.81
CA ALA A 124 -8.95 11.32 -2.71
C ALA A 124 -9.50 12.58 -2.03
N ARG A 125 -8.78 13.17 -1.09
CA ARG A 125 -9.22 14.34 -0.33
C ARG A 125 -8.87 15.68 -1.01
N LEU A 126 -8.19 15.68 -2.16
CA LEU A 126 -7.72 16.91 -2.81
C LEU A 126 -8.88 17.82 -3.26
N LYS A 127 -9.98 17.23 -3.75
CA LYS A 127 -11.16 17.96 -4.24
C LYS A 127 -12.11 18.34 -3.10
N ASP A 128 -12.54 17.37 -2.30
CA ASP A 128 -13.31 17.58 -1.07
C ASP A 128 -12.75 16.69 0.05
N PRO A 129 -12.50 17.21 1.27
CA PRO A 129 -12.04 16.41 2.40
C PRO A 129 -12.91 15.19 2.76
N LYS A 130 -14.18 15.16 2.32
CA LYS A 130 -15.13 14.06 2.51
C LYS A 130 -15.09 13.00 1.40
N ASP A 131 -14.35 13.21 0.32
CA ASP A 131 -14.39 12.31 -0.85
C ASP A 131 -13.81 10.93 -0.55
N PHE A 132 -12.83 10.81 0.36
CA PHE A 132 -12.41 9.50 0.86
C PHE A 132 -13.57 8.71 1.51
N GLU A 133 -14.40 9.38 2.31
CA GLU A 133 -15.55 8.74 2.94
C GLU A 133 -16.61 8.35 1.89
N ARG A 134 -16.89 9.24 0.94
CA ARG A 134 -17.85 8.98 -0.14
C ARG A 134 -17.40 7.79 -1.01
N ALA A 135 -16.12 7.74 -1.36
CA ALA A 135 -15.52 6.66 -2.14
C ALA A 135 -15.67 5.32 -1.43
N LEU A 136 -15.27 5.22 -0.14
CA LEU A 136 -15.40 3.98 0.61
C LEU A 136 -16.86 3.54 0.79
N ARG A 137 -17.78 4.47 1.01
CA ARG A 137 -19.22 4.15 1.10
C ARG A 137 -19.76 3.59 -0.21
N LYS A 138 -19.41 4.23 -1.35
CA LYS A 138 -19.80 3.77 -2.68
C LYS A 138 -19.25 2.37 -2.94
N LEU A 139 -17.96 2.15 -2.71
CA LEU A 139 -17.33 0.83 -2.86
C LEU A 139 -17.99 -0.22 -1.96
N SER A 140 -18.23 0.13 -0.69
CA SER A 140 -18.88 -0.76 0.29
C SER A 140 -20.27 -1.22 -0.16
N VAL A 141 -21.04 -0.37 -0.84
CA VAL A 141 -22.33 -0.77 -1.42
C VAL A 141 -22.13 -1.71 -2.61
N GLN A 142 -21.18 -1.41 -3.50
CA GLN A 142 -20.92 -2.19 -4.71
C GLN A 142 -20.50 -3.62 -4.40
N ILE A 143 -19.66 -3.82 -3.38
CA ILE A 143 -19.17 -5.16 -3.00
C ILE A 143 -19.96 -5.80 -1.86
N ALA A 144 -21.20 -5.35 -1.58
CA ALA A 144 -21.93 -5.72 -0.37
C ALA A 144 -21.96 -7.23 -0.08
N ILE A 145 -22.20 -8.06 -1.11
CA ILE A 145 -22.25 -9.53 -0.98
C ILE A 145 -20.86 -10.19 -0.93
N ALA A 146 -19.84 -9.54 -1.48
CA ALA A 146 -18.47 -10.05 -1.54
C ALA A 146 -17.60 -9.58 -0.35
N LYS A 147 -18.08 -8.62 0.46
CA LYS A 147 -17.36 -8.10 1.64
C LYS A 147 -16.71 -9.18 2.50
N PRO A 148 -17.36 -10.32 2.81
CA PRO A 148 -16.77 -11.30 3.69
C PRO A 148 -15.47 -11.94 3.17
N ARG A 149 -15.32 -11.97 1.85
CA ARG A 149 -14.22 -12.60 1.12
C ARG A 149 -13.31 -11.57 0.41
N THR A 150 -13.40 -10.30 0.84
CA THR A 150 -12.61 -9.21 0.26
C THR A 150 -11.41 -8.88 1.12
N HIS A 151 -10.21 -8.96 0.53
CA HIS A 151 -8.99 -8.37 1.05
C HIS A 151 -8.90 -6.92 0.59
N LEU A 152 -8.92 -5.98 1.54
CA LEU A 152 -8.86 -4.55 1.29
C LEU A 152 -7.51 -3.98 1.75
N ILE A 153 -6.76 -3.41 0.81
CA ILE A 153 -5.49 -2.74 1.08
C ILE A 153 -5.63 -1.28 0.66
N ILE A 154 -5.39 -0.34 1.58
CA ILE A 154 -5.53 1.10 1.33
C ILE A 154 -4.18 1.77 1.54
N THR A 155 -3.72 2.61 0.62
CA THR A 155 -2.49 3.39 0.80
C THR A 155 -2.80 4.82 1.27
N SER A 156 -1.89 5.41 2.03
CA SER A 156 -2.02 6.81 2.45
C SER A 156 -0.67 7.42 2.81
N ARG A 157 -0.58 8.76 2.73
CA ARG A 157 0.42 9.51 3.51
C ARG A 157 0.08 9.48 5.00
N ILE A 158 1.11 9.44 5.84
CA ILE A 158 0.94 9.42 7.31
C ILE A 158 0.09 10.60 7.78
N THR A 159 0.28 11.78 7.17
CA THR A 159 -0.43 13.02 7.54
C THR A 159 -1.87 13.09 7.04
N ALA A 160 -2.26 12.28 6.06
CA ALA A 160 -3.61 12.28 5.50
C ALA A 160 -4.52 11.24 6.15
N TRP A 161 -3.93 10.16 6.66
CA TRP A 161 -4.65 9.15 7.43
C TRP A 161 -5.07 9.70 8.79
N ARG A 162 -6.36 9.55 9.13
CA ARG A 162 -6.89 9.91 10.44
C ARG A 162 -7.08 8.66 11.30
N PRO A 163 -6.19 8.37 12.27
CA PRO A 163 -6.18 7.11 13.00
C PRO A 163 -7.49 6.70 13.65
N LYS A 164 -8.30 7.66 14.09
CA LYS A 164 -9.55 7.40 14.81
C LYS A 164 -10.74 7.40 13.85
N SER A 165 -10.97 8.49 13.11
CA SER A 165 -12.14 8.61 12.24
C SER A 165 -12.10 7.63 11.07
N ASP A 166 -10.96 7.51 10.40
CA ASP A 166 -10.85 6.71 9.18
C ASP A 166 -10.83 5.21 9.51
N LEU A 167 -10.14 4.82 10.59
CA LEU A 167 -10.17 3.44 11.07
C LEU A 167 -11.58 3.01 11.47
N LYS A 168 -12.31 3.88 12.20
CA LYS A 168 -13.71 3.62 12.57
C LYS A 168 -14.60 3.48 11.33
N LEU A 169 -14.40 4.32 10.32
CA LEU A 169 -15.12 4.25 9.06
C LEU A 169 -14.84 2.92 8.33
N CYS A 170 -13.57 2.54 8.17
CA CYS A 170 -13.19 1.29 7.53
C CYS A 170 -13.81 0.07 8.22
N ASN A 171 -13.70 -0.01 9.55
CA ASN A 171 -14.27 -1.11 10.33
C ASN A 171 -15.80 -1.16 10.24
N SER A 172 -16.47 0.00 10.15
CA SER A 172 -17.92 0.07 10.00
C SER A 172 -18.39 -0.39 8.62
N LEU A 173 -17.65 -0.07 7.55
CA LEU A 173 -18.05 -0.35 6.18
C LEU A 173 -17.64 -1.76 5.72
N PHE A 174 -16.54 -2.25 6.28
CA PHE A 174 -15.95 -3.55 6.00
C PHE A 174 -15.71 -4.22 7.36
N PRO A 175 -16.72 -4.84 7.99
CA PRO A 175 -16.54 -5.52 9.28
C PRO A 175 -15.79 -6.84 9.09
N ASP A 176 -14.88 -7.18 10.00
CA ASP A 176 -14.19 -8.47 10.01
C ASP A 176 -15.18 -9.64 10.13
N VAL A 177 -14.91 -10.71 9.38
CA VAL A 177 -15.77 -11.90 9.34
C VAL A 177 -15.32 -12.93 10.36
N LEU A 178 -14.04 -12.86 10.77
CA LEU A 178 -13.47 -13.71 11.80
C LEU A 178 -13.26 -12.88 13.06
N LEU A 179 -14.18 -13.03 14.02
CA LEU A 179 -14.11 -12.45 15.37
C LEU A 179 -12.84 -12.87 16.15
N THR A 180 -12.06 -13.81 15.64
CA THR A 180 -10.87 -14.39 16.28
C THR A 180 -9.53 -13.81 15.81
N LEU A 181 -9.48 -13.05 14.71
CA LEU A 181 -8.23 -12.43 14.21
C LEU A 181 -8.40 -10.96 13.84
N GLY A 182 -8.91 -10.20 14.83
CA GLY A 182 -8.61 -8.80 15.13
C GLY A 182 -8.37 -7.80 14.01
N ILE A 183 -9.38 -6.96 13.77
CA ILE A 183 -9.41 -5.52 13.46
C ILE A 183 -8.46 -5.01 12.34
N ALA A 184 -8.93 -4.09 11.49
CA ALA A 184 -8.13 -3.49 10.40
C ALA A 184 -6.73 -3.04 10.84
N ARG A 185 -5.70 -3.72 10.33
CA ARG A 185 -4.31 -3.49 10.72
C ARG A 185 -3.77 -2.30 9.95
N VAL A 186 -3.43 -1.22 10.65
CA VAL A 186 -2.67 -0.12 10.07
C VAL A 186 -1.18 -0.45 10.17
N ILE A 187 -0.52 -0.43 9.02
CA ILE A 187 0.83 -0.88 8.81
C ILE A 187 1.64 0.25 8.17
N PHE A 188 2.87 0.43 8.62
CA PHE A 188 3.82 1.37 8.05
C PHE A 188 4.71 0.68 7.00
N MET A 189 4.83 1.29 5.82
CA MET A 189 5.79 0.88 4.78
C MET A 189 7.05 1.72 4.89
N LYS A 190 8.18 1.03 5.07
CA LYS A 190 9.47 1.71 5.21
C LYS A 190 9.99 2.22 3.87
N THR A 191 10.40 3.48 3.85
CA THR A 191 11.34 4.00 2.85
C THR A 191 12.75 3.54 3.22
N ARG A 192 13.30 2.55 2.51
CA ARG A 192 14.74 2.28 2.55
C ARG A 192 15.45 3.47 1.90
N PHE A 193 15.84 4.49 2.67
CA PHE A 193 16.81 5.48 2.19
C PHE A 193 18.17 4.77 2.09
N ARG A 194 18.43 4.10 0.97
CA ARG A 194 19.70 3.39 0.70
C ARG A 194 20.83 4.41 0.44
N ARG A 195 21.20 5.23 1.44
CA ARG A 195 22.48 5.97 1.43
C ARG A 195 23.66 5.01 1.19
N LYS A 196 23.55 3.75 1.66
CA LYS A 196 24.62 2.75 1.53
C LYS A 196 24.73 2.09 0.15
N LEU A 197 23.69 2.06 -0.69
CA LEU A 197 23.79 1.39 -2.00
C LEU A 197 24.42 2.29 -3.05
N VAL A 198 24.02 3.57 -3.08
CA VAL A 198 24.65 4.59 -3.95
C VAL A 198 26.13 4.74 -3.60
N LEU A 199 26.49 4.75 -2.31
CA LEU A 199 27.89 4.79 -1.88
C LEU A 199 28.68 3.51 -2.19
N ARG A 200 28.05 2.33 -2.20
CA ARG A 200 28.70 1.07 -2.60
C ARG A 200 28.94 1.01 -4.11
N GLN A 201 27.99 1.46 -4.94
CA GLN A 201 28.18 1.56 -6.39
C GLN A 201 29.17 2.66 -6.76
N HIS A 202 29.21 3.79 -6.05
CA HIS A 202 30.25 4.81 -6.26
C HIS A 202 31.63 4.33 -5.82
N LYS A 203 31.77 3.65 -4.68
CA LYS A 203 33.06 3.06 -4.26
C LYS A 203 33.53 1.93 -5.19
N ALA A 204 32.61 1.11 -5.69
CA ALA A 204 32.93 0.07 -6.67
C ALA A 204 33.42 0.67 -7.99
N ASN A 205 32.77 1.73 -8.49
CA ASN A 205 33.19 2.46 -9.71
C ASN A 205 34.50 3.24 -9.55
N LEU A 206 34.79 3.76 -8.36
CA LEU A 206 36.07 4.42 -8.06
C LEU A 206 37.23 3.42 -7.96
N ASN A 207 36.98 2.24 -7.39
CA ASN A 207 37.99 1.19 -7.28
C ASN A 207 38.31 0.54 -8.64
N SER A 208 37.30 0.30 -9.49
CA SER A 208 37.52 -0.23 -10.84
C SER A 208 38.28 0.75 -11.74
N ARG A 209 38.01 2.07 -11.65
CA ARG A 209 38.79 3.11 -12.35
C ARG A 209 40.24 3.21 -11.86
N ARG A 210 40.51 3.03 -10.56
CA ARG A 210 41.87 3.00 -10.00
C ARG A 210 42.67 1.75 -10.44
N LEU A 211 42.00 0.62 -10.59
CA LEU A 211 42.62 -0.62 -11.07
C LEU A 211 42.97 -0.53 -12.57
N ALA A 212 42.10 0.05 -13.40
CA ALA A 212 42.35 0.25 -14.84
C ALA A 212 43.51 1.23 -15.13
N LEU A 213 43.71 2.25 -14.30
CA LEU A 213 44.83 3.21 -14.43
C LEU A 213 46.19 2.65 -13.97
N ARG A 214 46.21 1.50 -13.29
CA ARG A 214 47.46 0.83 -12.85
C ARG A 214 47.90 -0.29 -13.79
N SER A 215 47.07 -0.67 -14.76
CA SER A 215 47.30 -1.82 -15.64
C SER A 215 47.60 -1.44 -17.09
N THR A 216 47.86 -0.17 -17.42
CA THR A 216 48.38 0.21 -18.75
C THR A 216 49.89 0.02 -18.78
N PRO A 217 50.44 -0.95 -19.53
CA PRO A 217 51.87 -1.05 -19.76
C PRO A 217 52.27 0.07 -20.72
N TRP A 218 53.34 0.80 -20.38
CA TRP A 218 54.01 1.71 -21.31
C TRP A 218 54.57 0.87 -22.45
N LEU A 219 53.96 0.96 -23.64
CA LEU A 219 54.59 0.54 -24.89
C LEU A 219 55.59 1.63 -25.27
N ILE A 220 56.87 1.30 -25.17
CA ILE A 220 57.98 1.99 -25.84
C ILE A 220 58.06 1.44 -27.26
#